data_AF-A0A962WX74-F1
#
_entry.id   AF-A0A962WX74-F1
#
_cell.length_a   1.000
_cell.length_b   1.000
_cell.length_c   1.000
_cell.angle_alpha   90.00
_cell.angle_beta   90.00
_cell.angle_gamma   90.00
#
_symmetry.space_group_name_H-M   'P 1'
#
loop_
_entity.id
_entity.type
_entity.pdbx_description
1 polymer ?
#
loop_
_entity_poly.entity_id
_entity_poly.type
_entity_poly.pdbx_seq_one_letter_code
_entity_poly.pdbx_strand_id
1 'polypeptide(L)' 'QSGAGFAIEPENAAQLAEKVSLLYNDRDLYASAAEQGRRFVAEHYDRSRLAAKFLSVIESLLSEKKQSSAG' A
#
# COMPACT_ATOMS: atom_id res chain seq x y z
N GLN A 1 2.09 9.66 -1.33
CA GLN A 1 1.59 9.20 -0.01
C GLN A 1 0.09 8.94 -0.14
N SER A 2 -0.50 8.02 0.63
CA SER A 2 -1.89 7.56 0.45
C SER A 2 -2.97 8.54 0.94
N GLY A 3 -2.60 9.54 1.75
CA GLY A 3 -3.57 10.42 2.41
C GLY A 3 -4.40 9.73 3.50
N ALA A 4 -4.10 8.46 3.81
CA ALA A 4 -4.89 7.61 4.69
C ALA A 4 -4.62 7.80 6.19
N GLY A 5 -3.66 8.66 6.56
CA GLY A 5 -3.24 8.86 7.94
C GLY A 5 -1.91 9.62 8.06
N PHE A 6 -1.31 9.51 9.24
CA PHE A 6 -0.10 10.22 9.61
C PHE A 6 1.06 9.26 9.86
N ALA A 7 2.23 9.58 9.33
CA ALA A 7 3.47 8.97 9.78
C ALA A 7 3.87 9.59 11.12
N ILE A 8 4.33 8.75 12.04
CA ILE A 8 4.90 9.17 13.32
C ILE A 8 6.29 8.53 13.48
N GLU A 9 7.12 9.13 14.33
CA GLU A 9 8.41 8.53 14.66
C GLU A 9 8.23 7.17 15.37
N PRO A 10 9.08 6.18 15.06
CA PRO A 10 9.09 4.91 15.79
C PRO A 10 9.21 5.14 17.29
N GLU A 11 8.48 4.34 18.06
CA GLU A 11 8.49 4.37 19.54
C GLU A 11 8.07 5.71 20.18
N ASN A 12 7.45 6.61 19.41
CA ASN A 12 6.97 7.89 19.92
C ASN A 12 5.50 7.85 20.37
N ALA A 13 5.29 7.51 21.65
CA ALA A 13 3.94 7.44 22.23
C ALA A 13 3.19 8.79 22.25
N ALA A 14 3.92 9.91 22.39
CA ALA A 14 3.31 11.24 22.42
C ALA A 14 2.71 11.61 21.06
N GLN A 15 3.45 11.40 19.96
CA GLN A 15 2.93 11.62 18.61
C GLN A 15 1.75 10.69 18.30
N LEU A 16 1.81 9.43 18.72
CA LEU A 16 0.68 8.51 18.56
C LEU A 16 -0.58 9.06 19.25
N ALA A 17 -0.48 9.43 20.52
CA ALA A 17 -1.60 9.96 21.29
C ALA A 17 -2.17 11.25 20.67
N GLU A 18 -1.28 12.15 20.22
CA GLU A 18 -1.66 13.39 19.53
C GLU A 18 -2.46 13.11 18.25
N LYS A 19 -1.95 12.25 17.35
CA LYS A 19 -2.61 11.99 16.06
C LYS A 19 -3.91 11.20 16.21
N VAL A 20 -3.98 10.27 17.16
CA VAL A 20 -5.22 9.56 17.49
C VAL A 20 -6.26 10.55 18.04
N SER A 21 -5.87 11.44 18.95
CA SER A 21 -6.76 12.45 19.51
C SER A 21 -7.25 13.44 18.46
N LEU A 22 -6.38 13.84 17.53
CA LEU A 22 -6.74 14.69 16.39
C LEU A 22 -7.85 14.04 15.54
N LEU A 23 -7.66 12.79 15.11
CA LEU A 23 -8.65 12.06 14.32
C LEU A 23 -9.95 11.79 15.07
N TYR A 24 -9.89 11.62 16.39
CA TYR A 24 -11.08 11.44 17.22
C TYR A 24 -11.91 12.73 17.32
N ASN A 25 -11.25 13.88 17.47
CA ASN A 25 -11.90 15.18 17.64
C ASN A 25 -12.32 15.83 16.32
N ASP A 26 -11.70 15.48 15.20
CA ASP A 26 -12.05 15.99 13.86
C ASP A 26 -12.60 14.87 12.96
N ARG A 27 -13.93 14.82 12.88
CA ARG A 27 -14.65 13.78 12.12
C ARG A 27 -14.52 13.92 10.60
N ASP A 28 -14.39 15.14 10.10
CA ASP A 28 -14.26 15.39 8.67
C ASP A 28 -12.87 14.97 8.18
N LEU A 29 -11.83 15.28 8.96
CA LEU A 29 -10.49 14.79 8.73
C LEU A 29 -10.44 13.25 8.74
N TYR A 30 -11.09 12.62 9.71
CA TYR A 30 -11.19 11.16 9.77
C TYR A 30 -11.90 10.57 8.54
N ALA A 31 -13.05 11.12 8.15
CA ALA A 31 -13.82 10.63 7.01
C ALA A 31 -13.01 10.76 5.70
N SER A 32 -12.32 11.89 5.53
CA SER A 32 -11.44 12.13 4.40
C SER A 32 -10.28 11.13 4.33
N ALA A 33 -9.59 10.90 5.46
CA ALA A 33 -8.49 9.93 5.52
C ALA A 33 -8.98 8.50 5.24
N ALA A 34 -10.13 8.11 5.80
CA ALA A 34 -10.72 6.79 5.60
C ALA A 34 -11.09 6.54 4.12
N GLU A 35 -11.67 7.53 3.45
CA GLU A 35 -12.02 7.43 2.03
C GLU A 35 -10.78 7.35 1.13
N GLN A 36 -9.80 8.24 1.36
CA GLN A 36 -8.55 8.23 0.61
C GLN A 36 -7.80 6.90 0.78
N GLY A 37 -7.78 6.34 1.98
CA GLY A 37 -7.17 5.04 2.25
C GLY A 37 -7.83 3.90 1.49
N ARG A 38 -9.17 3.81 1.49
CA ARG A 38 -9.89 2.78 0.74
C ARG A 38 -9.61 2.88 -0.76
N ARG A 39 -9.67 4.10 -1.32
CA ARG A 39 -9.38 4.33 -2.74
C ARG A 39 -7.95 3.92 -3.11
N PHE A 40 -6.96 4.34 -2.32
CA PHE A 40 -5.56 4.02 -2.59
C PHE A 40 -5.28 2.51 -2.56
N VAL A 41 -5.88 1.78 -1.62
CA VAL A 41 -5.75 0.32 -1.55
C VAL A 41 -6.37 -0.34 -2.79
N ALA A 42 -7.57 0.07 -3.20
CA ALA A 42 -8.23 -0.48 -4.38
C ALA A 42 -7.42 -0.23 -5.66
N GLU A 43 -6.80 0.94 -5.80
CA GLU A 43 -6.04 1.30 -6.99
C GLU A 43 -4.67 0.61 -7.09
N HIS A 44 -3.98 0.45 -5.96
CA HIS A 44 -2.57 0.04 -5.95
C HIS A 44 -2.31 -1.36 -5.41
N TYR A 45 -3.18 -1.88 -4.54
CA TYR A 45 -2.97 -3.14 -3.82
C TYR A 45 -4.05 -4.18 -4.11
N ASP A 46 -4.74 -4.06 -5.24
CA ASP A 46 -5.63 -5.12 -5.72
C ASP A 46 -4.86 -6.44 -5.85
N ARG A 47 -5.35 -7.47 -5.14
CA ARG A 47 -4.69 -8.77 -5.03
C ARG A 47 -4.55 -9.45 -6.40
N SER A 48 -5.58 -9.39 -7.22
CA SER A 48 -5.59 -10.03 -8.54
C SER A 48 -4.55 -9.38 -9.45
N ARG A 49 -4.46 -8.05 -9.42
CA ARG A 49 -3.46 -7.28 -10.17
C ARG A 49 -2.04 -7.58 -9.70
N LEU A 50 -1.81 -7.68 -8.40
CA LEU A 50 -0.50 -8.03 -7.84
C LEU A 50 -0.10 -9.47 -8.20
N ALA A 51 -1.02 -10.42 -8.14
CA ALA A 51 -0.78 -11.81 -8.52
C ALA A 51 -0.44 -11.94 -10.01
N ALA A 52 -1.17 -11.24 -10.88
CA ALA A 52 -0.88 -11.23 -12.33
C ALA A 52 0.51 -10.65 -12.63
N LYS A 53 0.90 -9.56 -11.96
CA LYS A 53 2.25 -8.99 -12.07
C LYS A 53 3.32 -9.97 -11.62
N PHE A 54 3.09 -10.67 -10.50
CA PHE A 54 4.03 -11.65 -9.99
C PHE A 54 4.18 -12.84 -10.95
N LEU A 55 3.06 -13.35 -11.48
CA LEU A 55 3.07 -14.43 -12.48
C LEU A 55 3.85 -14.03 -13.73
N SER A 56 3.65 -12.80 -14.23
CA SER A 56 4.38 -12.29 -15.39
C SER A 56 5.90 -12.29 -15.19
N VAL A 57 6.38 -12.00 -13.97
CA VAL A 57 7.83 -12.07 -13.65
C VAL A 57 8.33 -13.51 -13.63
N ILE A 58 7.54 -14.45 -13.12
CA ILE A 58 7.91 -15.89 -13.15
C ILE A 58 7.98 -16.38 -14.60
N GLU A 59 6.99 -16.04 -15.41
CA GLU A 59 6.92 -16.43 -16.82
C GLU A 59 8.08 -15.85 -17.64
N SER A 60 8.48 -14.59 -17.38
CA SER A 60 9.63 -13.98 -18.07
C SER A 60 10.92 -14.73 -17.77
N LEU A 61 11.19 -15.05 -16.50
CA LEU A 61 12.38 -15.81 -16.09
C LEU A 61 12.43 -17.22 -16.69
N LEU A 62 11.27 -17.89 -16.81
CA LEU A 62 11.19 -19.21 -17.46
C LEU A 62 11.45 -19.13 -18.98
N SER A 63 11.02 -18.04 -19.61
CA SER A 63 11.24 -17.82 -21.04
C SER A 63 12.70 -17.52 -21.37
N GLU A 64 13.39 -16.72 -20.55
CA GLU A 64 14.82 -16.43 -20.67
C GLU A 64 15.67 -17.71 -20.53
N LYS A 65 15.38 -18.55 -19.54
CA LYS A 65 16.10 -19.81 -19.32
C LYS A 65 15.97 -20.80 -20.50
N LYS A 66 14.81 -20.84 -21.16
CA LYS A 66 14.59 -21.68 -22.35
C LYS A 66 15.39 -21.20 -23.56
N GLN A 67 15.64 -19.89 -23.67
CA GLN A 67 16.44 -19.33 -24.78
C GLN A 67 17.95 -19.58 -24.58
N SER A 68 18.46 -19.54 -23.34
CA SER A 68 19.86 -19.84 -23.04
C SER A 68 20.25 -21.32 -23.08
N SER A 69 19.29 -22.25 -23.12
CA SER A 69 19.54 -23.70 -23.17
C SER A 69 19.32 -24.31 -24.57
N ALA A 70 18.88 -23.50 -25.53
CA ALA A 70 18.70 -23.88 -26.93
C ALA A 70 19.78 -23.30 -27.87
N GLY A 71 20.86 -22.74 -27.31
CA GLY A 71 22.01 -22.18 -28.03
C GLY A 71 23.31 -22.92 -27.73
#